data_AF-A0A3P7FTW6-F1
#
_entry.id   AF-A0A3P7FTW6-F1
#
_cell.length_a   1.000
_cell.length_b   1.000
_cell.length_c   1.000
_cell.angle_alpha   90.00
_cell.angle_beta   90.00
_cell.angle_gamma   90.00
#
_symmetry.space_group_name_H-M   'P 1'
#
loop_
_entity.id
_entity.type
_entity.pdbx_description
1 polymer ?
#
loop_
_entity_poly.entity_id
_entity_poly.type
_entity_poly.pdbx_seq_one_letter_code
_entity_poly.pdbx_strand_id
1 'polypeptide(L)'
;MTDICIDEVAVPLRRLKLMPEELVTLKIIMLFRYGGRNRENEESEISKESSARITECRDRVIAALFAFYRFINFPNYAERFGNVILTISGIISAASATIESYQVMRLFKIVAFDHISEQLLFNITQTL
;
A
#
# COMPACT_ATOMS: atom_id res chain seq x y z
N MET A 1 4.18 18.54 2.82
CA MET A 1 4.30 17.17 2.24
C MET A 1 5.20 16.31 3.10
N THR A 2 6.44 16.76 3.34
CA THR A 2 7.41 16.05 4.20
C THR A 2 6.85 15.72 5.58
N ASP A 3 6.11 16.65 6.19
CA ASP A 3 5.54 16.44 7.53
C ASP A 3 4.53 15.28 7.56
N ILE A 4 3.64 15.15 6.56
CA ILE A 4 2.69 14.03 6.49
C ILE A 4 3.43 12.69 6.35
N CYS A 5 4.44 12.61 5.48
CA CYS A 5 5.24 11.40 5.34
C CYS A 5 6.01 11.07 6.63
N ILE A 6 6.42 12.07 7.40
CA ILE A 6 7.09 11.86 8.68
C ILE A 6 6.09 11.38 9.73
N ASP A 7 5.01 12.12 9.93
CA ASP A 7 4.07 11.95 11.04
C ASP A 7 3.14 10.76 10.85
N GLU A 8 2.67 10.51 9.63
CA GLU A 8 1.71 9.44 9.32
C GLU A 8 2.40 8.12 8.91
N VAL A 9 3.68 8.16 8.51
CA VAL A 9 4.39 6.97 8.02
C VAL A 9 5.67 6.71 8.80
N ALA A 10 6.66 7.60 8.73
CA ALA A 10 7.98 7.31 9.30
C ALA A 10 7.93 7.12 10.83
N VAL A 11 7.20 7.97 11.54
CA VAL A 11 7.06 7.92 13.01
C VAL A 11 6.31 6.65 13.45
N PRO A 12 5.13 6.30 12.89
CA PRO A 12 4.44 5.05 13.22
C PRO A 12 5.28 3.80 12.93
N LEU A 13 5.91 3.71 11.76
CA LEU A 13 6.74 2.55 11.40
C LEU A 13 7.94 2.41 12.34
N ARG A 14 8.60 3.54 12.68
CA ARG A 14 9.73 3.55 13.63
C ARG A 14 9.29 3.15 15.04
N ARG A 15 8.15 3.65 15.52
CA ARG A 15 7.61 3.30 16.85
C ARG A 15 7.25 1.81 16.93
N LEU A 16 6.65 1.28 15.87
CA LEU A 16 6.28 -0.13 15.80
C LEU A 16 7.48 -1.06 15.77
N LYS A 17 8.64 -0.63 15.25
CA LYS A 17 9.81 -1.49 15.04
C LYS A 17 9.39 -2.76 14.28
N LEU A 18 8.92 -2.56 13.06
CA LEU A 18 8.42 -3.65 12.22
C LEU A 18 9.47 -4.74 12.03
N MET A 19 9.05 -5.98 12.20
CA MET A 19 9.83 -7.14 11.81
C MET A 19 9.82 -7.27 10.26
N PRO A 20 10.87 -7.86 9.67
CA PRO A 20 10.90 -8.09 8.22
C PRO A 20 9.66 -8.83 7.69
N GLU A 21 9.16 -9.81 8.44
CA GLU A 21 7.98 -10.62 8.11
C GLU A 21 6.70 -9.77 8.10
N GLU A 22 6.57 -8.85 9.06
CA GLU A 22 5.47 -7.89 9.12
C GLU A 22 5.51 -6.95 7.92
N LEU A 23 6.70 -6.44 7.57
CA LEU A 23 6.89 -5.53 6.45
C LEU A 23 6.57 -6.19 5.11
N VAL A 24 7.01 -7.44 4.90
CA VAL A 24 6.68 -8.22 3.69
C VAL A 24 5.18 -8.47 3.62
N THR A 25 4.55 -8.86 4.72
CA THR A 25 3.10 -9.04 4.79
C THR A 25 2.36 -7.77 4.42
N LEU A 26 2.77 -6.63 4.97
CA LEU A 26 2.18 -5.33 4.68
C LEU A 26 2.26 -4.98 3.19
N LYS A 27 3.44 -5.19 2.57
CA LYS A 27 3.66 -4.94 1.14
C LYS A 27 2.74 -5.79 0.28
N ILE A 28 2.58 -7.08 0.60
CA ILE A 28 1.71 -7.99 -0.17
C ILE A 28 0.24 -7.57 -0.02
N ILE A 29 -0.20 -7.23 1.20
CA ILE A 29 -1.55 -6.73 1.45
C ILE A 29 -1.82 -5.46 0.62
N MET A 30 -0.87 -4.53 0.60
CA MET A 30 -1.00 -3.29 -0.16
C MET A 30 -1.01 -3.51 -1.67
N LEU A 31 -0.14 -4.38 -2.18
CA LEU A 31 -0.09 -4.75 -3.60
C LEU A 31 -1.44 -5.32 -4.07
N PHE A 32 -2.03 -6.18 -3.26
CA PHE A 32 -3.29 -6.86 -3.56
C PHE A 32 -4.56 -6.08 -3.17
N ARG A 33 -4.42 -4.82 -2.73
CA ARG A 33 -5.57 -3.97 -2.41
C ARG A 33 -6.39 -3.58 -3.64
N TYR A 34 -5.77 -3.55 -4.82
CA TYR A 34 -6.41 -3.05 -6.05
C TYR A 34 -7.46 -3.99 -6.68
N GLY A 35 -7.64 -5.20 -6.15
CA GLY A 35 -8.68 -6.14 -6.62
C GLY A 35 -10.05 -5.99 -5.95
N GLY A 36 -10.19 -5.15 -4.92
CA GLY A 36 -11.38 -5.06 -4.07
C GLY A 36 -12.18 -3.76 -4.20
N ARG A 37 -11.89 -2.92 -5.20
CA ARG A 37 -12.62 -1.68 -5.39
C ARG A 37 -14.01 -2.00 -5.94
N ASN A 38 -14.99 -2.12 -5.05
CA ASN A 38 -16.41 -1.99 -5.34
C ASN A 38 -16.70 -0.55 -5.80
N ARG A 39 -16.08 -0.11 -6.90
CA ARG A 39 -16.67 0.96 -7.71
C ARG A 39 -17.71 0.27 -8.54
N GLU A 40 -18.95 0.27 -8.05
CA GLU A 40 -20.12 -0.32 -8.73
C GLU A 40 -20.34 0.18 -10.17
N ASN A 41 -19.56 1.18 -10.63
CA ASN A 41 -19.70 1.83 -11.92
C ASN A 41 -18.44 1.85 -12.80
N GLU A 42 -17.33 1.20 -12.41
CA GLU A 42 -16.17 1.03 -13.28
C GLU A 42 -15.92 -0.47 -13.45
N GLU A 43 -16.01 -0.98 -14.67
CA GLU A 43 -15.58 -2.35 -14.99
C GLU A 43 -14.17 -2.55 -14.43
N SER A 44 -14.07 -3.35 -13.37
CA SER A 44 -12.76 -3.70 -12.83
C SER A 44 -12.00 -4.41 -13.93
N GLU A 45 -10.83 -3.88 -14.31
CA GLU A 45 -9.93 -4.50 -15.31
C GLU A 45 -9.50 -5.92 -14.90
N ILE A 46 -9.73 -6.29 -13.64
CA ILE A 46 -9.41 -7.58 -13.05
C ILE A 46 -10.67 -8.45 -13.05
N SER A 47 -10.58 -9.62 -13.66
CA SER A 47 -11.66 -10.61 -13.65
C SER A 47 -12.08 -11.00 -12.23
N LYS A 48 -13.35 -11.40 -12.06
CA LYS A 48 -13.86 -11.89 -10.76
C LYS A 48 -13.04 -13.07 -10.22
N GLU A 49 -12.59 -13.96 -11.11
CA GLU A 49 -11.74 -15.09 -10.74
C GLU A 49 -10.39 -14.62 -10.20
N SER A 50 -9.73 -13.67 -10.89
CA SER A 50 -8.47 -13.10 -10.44
C SER A 50 -8.63 -12.37 -9.11
N SER A 51 -9.72 -11.62 -8.90
CA SER A 51 -10.01 -10.95 -7.62
C SER A 51 -10.19 -11.95 -6.46
N ALA A 52 -10.84 -13.09 -6.71
CA ALA A 52 -10.95 -14.17 -5.73
C ALA A 52 -9.57 -14.75 -5.37
N ARG A 53 -8.72 -15.03 -6.36
CA ARG A 53 -7.35 -15.53 -6.14
C ARG A 53 -6.48 -14.53 -5.38
N ILE A 54 -6.63 -13.23 -5.67
CA ILE A 54 -5.93 -12.14 -4.96
C ILE A 54 -6.36 -12.12 -3.48
N THR A 55 -7.65 -12.23 -3.21
CA THR A 55 -8.19 -12.29 -1.85
C THR A 55 -7.67 -13.50 -1.10
N GLU A 56 -7.71 -14.68 -1.72
CA GLU A 56 -7.19 -15.91 -1.13
C GLU A 56 -5.69 -15.79 -0.81
N CYS A 57 -4.90 -15.20 -1.71
CA CYS A 57 -3.47 -14.98 -1.48
C CYS A 57 -3.23 -14.08 -0.26
N ARG A 58 -4.00 -13.00 -0.13
CA ARG A 58 -3.93 -12.10 1.03
C ARG A 58 -4.23 -12.85 2.32
N ASP A 59 -5.28 -13.67 2.34
CA ASP A 59 -5.67 -14.43 3.53
C ASP A 59 -4.61 -15.46 3.92
N ARG A 60 -3.99 -16.12 2.94
CA ARG A 60 -2.86 -17.04 3.18
C ARG A 60 -1.64 -16.33 3.78
N VAL A 61 -1.31 -15.14 3.31
CA VAL A 61 -0.17 -14.37 3.85
C VAL A 61 -0.46 -13.90 5.28
N ILE A 62 -1.69 -13.47 5.57
CA ILE A 62 -2.11 -13.12 6.94
C ILE A 62 -2.01 -14.36 7.84
N ALA A 63 -2.52 -15.51 7.40
CA ALA A 63 -2.43 -16.75 8.15
C ALA A 63 -0.97 -17.17 8.40
N ALA A 64 -0.09 -16.99 7.41
CA ALA A 64 1.34 -17.27 7.55
C ALA A 64 2.02 -16.37 8.58
N LEU A 65 1.69 -15.08 8.61
CA LEU A 65 2.20 -14.16 9.63
C LEU A 65 1.72 -14.55 11.04
N PHE A 66 0.46 -14.97 11.18
CA PHE A 66 -0.06 -15.48 12.46
C PHE A 66 0.62 -16.78 12.89
N ALA A 67 0.91 -17.68 11.95
CA ALA A 67 1.69 -18.88 12.23
C ALA A 67 3.11 -18.53 12.69
N PHE A 68 3.75 -17.54 12.06
CA PHE A 68 5.05 -17.03 12.48
C PHE A 68 5.02 -16.46 13.89
N TYR A 69 4.04 -15.61 14.22
CA TYR A 69 3.90 -15.07 15.58
C TYR A 69 3.75 -16.17 16.63
N ARG A 70 2.98 -17.23 16.33
CA ARG A 70 2.84 -18.39 17.22
C ARG A 70 4.17 -19.13 17.37
N PHE A 71 4.92 -19.31 16.28
CA PHE A 71 6.22 -19.98 16.30
C PHE A 71 7.24 -19.26 17.19
N ILE A 72 7.30 -17.93 17.13
CA ILE A 72 8.21 -17.13 17.97
C ILE A 72 7.63 -16.84 19.37
N ASN A 73 6.45 -17.38 19.71
CA ASN A 73 5.72 -17.11 20.95
C ASN A 73 5.51 -15.60 21.22
N PHE A 74 5.17 -14.83 20.19
CA PHE A 74 4.96 -13.39 20.34
C PHE A 74 3.69 -13.11 21.17
N PRO A 75 3.78 -12.39 22.30
CA PRO A 75 2.62 -12.07 23.11
C PRO A 75 1.71 -11.06 22.40
N ASN A 76 0.39 -11.17 22.58
CA ASN A 76 -0.60 -10.26 22.02
C ASN A 76 -0.47 -10.03 20.50
N TYR A 77 -0.13 -11.08 19.75
CA TYR A 77 0.11 -10.99 18.31
C TYR A 77 -1.09 -10.48 17.49
N ALA A 78 -2.32 -10.68 17.98
CA ALA A 78 -3.52 -10.16 17.32
C ALA A 78 -3.58 -8.62 17.37
N GLU A 79 -3.28 -8.04 18.53
CA GLU A 79 -3.18 -6.59 18.70
C GLU A 79 -2.00 -6.04 17.90
N ARG A 80 -0.86 -6.74 17.94
CA ARG A 80 0.32 -6.40 17.14
C ARG A 80 -0.04 -6.29 15.66
N PHE A 81 -0.70 -7.30 15.11
CA PHE A 81 -1.14 -7.29 13.72
C PHE A 81 -2.11 -6.15 13.41
N GLY A 82 -3.06 -5.85 14.31
CA GLY A 82 -3.97 -4.71 14.17
C GLY A 82 -3.19 -3.40 14.02
N ASN A 83 -2.22 -3.17 14.90
CA ASN A 83 -1.36 -1.99 14.84
C ASN A 83 -0.53 -1.92 13.55
N VAL A 84 -0.02 -3.07 13.07
CA VAL A 84 0.69 -3.17 11.79
C VAL A 84 -0.23 -2.79 10.64
N ILE A 85 -1.43 -3.36 10.55
CA ILE A 85 -2.39 -3.06 9.47
C ILE A 85 -2.83 -1.58 9.47
N LEU A 86 -2.97 -0.97 10.65
CA LEU A 86 -3.36 0.44 10.75
C LEU A 86 -2.34 1.39 10.10
N THR A 87 -1.07 0.99 9.96
CA THR A 87 -0.09 1.81 9.23
C THR A 87 -0.45 2.01 7.75
N ILE A 88 -1.23 1.10 7.16
CA ILE A 88 -1.63 1.19 5.75
C ILE A 88 -2.46 2.45 5.49
N SER A 89 -3.29 2.90 6.43
CA SER A 89 -4.08 4.11 6.24
C SER A 89 -3.18 5.35 6.15
N GLY A 90 -2.20 5.47 7.04
CA GLY A 90 -1.20 6.55 7.01
C GLY A 90 -0.40 6.56 5.71
N ILE A 91 0.02 5.37 5.24
CA ILE A 91 0.74 5.24 3.95
C ILE A 91 -0.14 5.70 2.78
N ILE A 92 -1.42 5.31 2.75
CA ILE A 92 -2.34 5.71 1.67
C ILE A 92 -2.63 7.21 1.70
N SER A 93 -2.78 7.78 2.88
CA SER A 93 -2.99 9.22 3.05
C SER A 93 -1.79 10.01 2.52
N ALA A 94 -0.57 9.64 2.96
CA ALA A 94 0.67 10.26 2.50
C ALA A 94 0.87 10.08 0.99
N ALA A 95 0.59 8.88 0.44
CA ALA A 95 0.69 8.62 -0.99
C ALA A 95 -0.28 9.50 -1.80
N SER A 96 -1.53 9.64 -1.35
CA SER A 96 -2.52 10.48 -2.02
C SER A 96 -2.09 11.95 -2.09
N ALA A 97 -1.64 12.51 -0.96
CA ALA A 97 -1.14 13.88 -0.90
C ALA A 97 0.13 14.09 -1.76
N THR A 98 0.99 13.08 -1.82
CA THR A 98 2.21 13.11 -2.64
C THR A 98 1.87 13.10 -4.13
N ILE A 99 0.95 12.22 -4.55
CA ILE A 99 0.49 12.14 -5.94
C ILE A 99 -0.16 13.47 -6.38
N GLU A 100 -1.01 14.06 -5.54
CA GLU A 100 -1.61 15.37 -5.82
C GLU A 100 -0.53 16.46 -6.00
N SER A 101 0.48 16.47 -5.13
CA SER A 101 1.58 17.42 -5.27
C SER A 101 2.39 17.21 -6.54
N TYR A 102 2.64 15.95 -6.94
CA TYR A 102 3.32 15.64 -8.20
C TYR A 102 2.53 16.08 -9.43
N GLN A 103 1.20 16.01 -9.40
CA GLN A 103 0.35 16.55 -10.47
C GLN A 103 0.55 18.07 -10.62
N VAL A 104 0.58 18.81 -9.51
CA VAL A 104 0.83 20.27 -9.49
C VAL A 104 2.24 20.58 -10.01
N MET A 105 3.25 19.86 -9.53
CA MET A 105 4.63 20.06 -9.97
C MET A 105 4.81 19.80 -11.48
N ARG A 106 4.12 18.79 -12.03
CA ARG A 106 4.12 18.53 -13.47
C ARG A 106 3.43 19.65 -14.23
N LEU A 107 2.25 20.08 -13.79
CA LEU A 107 1.47 21.13 -14.45
C LEU A 107 2.26 22.44 -14.61
N PHE A 108 2.96 22.84 -13.55
CA PHE A 108 3.78 24.06 -13.55
C PHE A 108 5.21 23.83 -14.04
N LYS A 109 5.55 22.62 -14.52
CA LYS A 109 6.89 22.24 -14.99
C LYS A 109 8.00 22.55 -13.97
N ILE A 110 7.70 22.37 -12.68
CA ILE A 110 8.65 22.60 -11.58
C ILE A 110 9.70 21.50 -11.54
N VAL A 111 9.28 20.26 -11.81
CA VAL A 111 10.12 19.05 -11.80
C VAL A 111 9.93 18.29 -13.10
N ALA A 112 11.04 17.79 -13.65
CA ALA A 112 11.01 16.85 -14.76
C ALA A 112 10.80 15.43 -14.23
N PHE A 113 9.81 14.72 -14.76
CA PHE A 113 9.58 13.31 -14.50
C PHE A 113 10.20 12.50 -15.65
N ASP A 114 10.80 11.35 -15.32
CA ASP A 114 11.19 10.40 -16.34
C ASP A 114 9.96 9.70 -16.95
N HIS A 115 10.16 9.06 -18.10
CA HIS A 115 9.07 8.45 -18.86
C HIS A 115 8.28 7.39 -18.06
N ILE A 116 8.96 6.58 -17.24
CA ILE A 116 8.31 5.53 -16.45
C ILE A 116 7.48 6.17 -15.34
N SER A 117 8.02 7.19 -14.66
CA SER A 117 7.28 7.97 -13.67
C SER A 117 6.04 8.63 -14.27
N GLU A 118 6.12 9.16 -15.49
CA GLU A 118 4.96 9.77 -16.15
C GLU A 118 3.85 8.75 -16.47
N GLN A 119 4.23 7.57 -16.96
CA GLN A 119 3.28 6.49 -17.22
C GLN A 119 2.61 6.01 -15.94
N LEU A 120 3.39 5.75 -14.88
CA LEU A 120 2.89 5.17 -13.64
C LEU A 120 2.07 6.15 -12.79
N LEU A 121 2.50 7.41 -12.71
CA LEU A 121 1.84 8.41 -11.84
C LEU A 121 0.68 9.12 -12.52
N PHE A 122 0.72 9.25 -13.85
CA PHE A 122 -0.16 10.16 -14.59
C PHE A 122 -0.95 9.47 -15.72
N ASN A 123 -0.77 8.17 -15.94
CA ASN A 123 -1.41 7.40 -17.02
C ASN A 123 -1.19 8.03 -18.41
N ILE A 124 -0.07 8.74 -18.62
CA ILE A 124 0.27 9.28 -19.93
C ILE A 124 0.85 8.14 -20.76
N THR A 125 -0.01 7.47 -21.52
CA THR A 125 0.46 6.68 -22.66
C THR A 125 0.92 7.67 -23.72
N GLN A 126 2.20 7.64 -24.09
CA GLN A 126 2.70 8.45 -25.20
C GLN A 126 1.85 8.12 -26.44
N THR A 127 0.96 9.02 -26.81
CA THR A 127 0.53 9.16 -28.20
C THR A 127 1.73 9.74 -28.95
N LEU A 128 2.55 8.84 -29.48
CA LEU A 128 3.46 9.10 -30.59
C LEU A 128 2.66 9.53 -31.82
#